data_AF-A0AB74C2E6-F1
#
_entry.id   AF-A0AB74C2E6-F1
#
_cell.length_a   1.000
_cell.length_b   1.000
_cell.length_c   1.000
_cell.angle_alpha   90.00
_cell.angle_beta   90.00
_cell.angle_gamma   90.00
#
_symmetry.space_group_name_H-M   'P 1'
#
loop_
_entity.id
_entity.type
_entity.pdbx_description
1 polymer ?
#
loop_
_entity_poly.entity_id
_entity_poly.type
_entity_poly.pdbx_seq_one_letter_code
_entity_poly.pdbx_strand_id
1 'polypeptide(L)'
;MAPVLGGRRIIASSSTRLFQIRRRLSPYIGLKNHISTAIATEPKDTTFFADESYVDSQFWENAVGTALKTLMGGAEYEAATLQKHLRFVSQSVAPALGARPIQGQTPRWKSFMTDDYSPLEYSWSWDGERPTIRYSFEPIGPLAGTEWDPYNHQAPIAFVDHLRRQLPAADWQWFTHFARAFYQDTFAKVAAENYGSSPSSVFIGFDLGRDGRQMCKMYLVPVKAEQTDQSRLAVLDDAVRTLPQFSDLSAYPPLQGFLRHQEEIGTPAHLIGVAVDCVDPSASKLKIYFRSSSTSFASVKNTLTAGGSVSSWDDSALEQLRELWSLVLGLPADFPCSQELPSKSHETSGVLYNFDIKLGNQQPETKVYIPVRHYGQSDHAIAVGLVEFLQRRGGHSPYHDRFLKALEQYASFRSLDQGCGVQTYIACAFKRGQLSLTSYLSAEIYHPGRWEGQGAETI
;
A
#
# COMPACT_ATOMS: atom_id res chain seq x y z
N MET A 1 49.57 -34.56 26.17
CA MET A 1 50.05 -35.43 25.07
C MET A 1 49.88 -34.66 23.76
N ALA A 2 50.97 -34.18 23.18
CA ALA A 2 51.09 -33.85 21.75
C ALA A 2 51.78 -35.07 21.08
N PRO A 3 51.80 -35.29 19.73
CA PRO A 3 52.23 -34.28 18.74
C PRO A 3 51.52 -34.43 17.33
N VAL A 4 51.40 -33.40 16.46
CA VAL A 4 52.32 -32.92 15.37
C VAL A 4 52.04 -33.47 13.95
N LEU A 5 51.91 -32.52 13.00
CA LEU A 5 52.27 -32.47 11.54
C LEU A 5 51.72 -33.58 10.61
N GLY A 6 51.33 -33.38 9.36
CA GLY A 6 51.68 -32.41 8.32
C GLY A 6 51.73 -33.18 6.98
N GLY A 7 51.50 -32.54 5.82
CA GLY A 7 51.81 -33.20 4.53
C GLY A 7 51.05 -32.70 3.29
N ARG A 8 51.75 -31.93 2.45
CA ARG A 8 51.44 -31.67 1.03
C ARG A 8 51.93 -32.83 0.14
N ARG A 9 51.25 -33.08 -0.99
CA ARG A 9 51.75 -33.47 -2.35
C ARG A 9 50.51 -33.81 -3.22
N ILE A 10 50.11 -33.05 -4.24
CA ILE A 10 50.59 -32.96 -5.65
C ILE A 10 51.12 -34.29 -6.23
N ILE A 11 50.46 -34.85 -7.26
CA ILE A 11 50.92 -34.98 -8.66
C ILE A 11 49.81 -35.61 -9.54
N ALA A 12 49.75 -35.07 -10.77
CA ALA A 12 49.16 -35.48 -12.06
C ALA A 12 48.78 -36.97 -12.26
N SER A 13 47.96 -37.39 -13.23
CA SER A 13 47.68 -36.97 -14.61
C SER A 13 46.36 -37.67 -15.03
N SER A 14 45.58 -37.29 -16.05
CA SER A 14 45.95 -37.28 -17.46
C SER A 14 44.84 -36.68 -18.34
N SER A 15 45.26 -35.83 -19.28
CA SER A 15 44.74 -35.53 -20.63
C SER A 15 43.57 -36.39 -21.17
N THR A 16 42.62 -35.86 -21.97
CA THR A 16 42.87 -35.58 -23.41
C THR A 16 41.73 -34.76 -24.07
N ARG A 17 42.11 -33.58 -24.63
CA ARG A 17 41.76 -32.91 -25.91
C ARG A 17 40.28 -32.76 -26.35
N LEU A 18 39.79 -31.52 -26.47
CA LEU A 18 39.81 -30.56 -27.62
C LEU A 18 38.60 -30.69 -28.55
N PHE A 19 37.77 -29.65 -28.62
CA PHE A 19 37.38 -29.03 -29.90
C PHE A 19 37.13 -27.53 -29.70
N GLN A 20 37.90 -26.73 -30.44
CA GLN A 20 37.77 -25.27 -30.55
C GLN A 20 36.73 -24.93 -31.62
N ILE A 21 35.89 -23.92 -31.38
CA ILE A 21 35.32 -23.09 -32.46
C ILE A 21 35.48 -21.62 -32.05
N ARG A 22 36.20 -20.87 -32.90
CA ARG A 22 36.44 -19.43 -32.87
C ARG A 22 35.23 -18.65 -33.40
N ARG A 23 34.96 -17.45 -32.87
CA ARG A 23 34.49 -16.24 -33.60
C ARG A 23 34.82 -15.00 -32.72
N ARG A 24 35.93 -14.32 -33.01
CA ARG A 24 36.07 -13.02 -33.71
C ARG A 24 35.37 -11.83 -33.01
N LEU A 25 36.20 -11.05 -32.30
CA LEU A 25 35.98 -9.65 -31.95
C LEU A 25 36.15 -8.77 -33.20
N SER A 26 35.36 -7.69 -33.30
CA SER A 26 35.70 -6.50 -34.09
C SER A 26 35.24 -5.24 -33.33
N PRO A 27 36.05 -4.16 -33.31
CA PRO A 27 35.78 -2.94 -32.55
C PRO A 27 35.10 -1.87 -33.43
N TYR A 28 34.35 -0.96 -32.81
CA TYR A 28 34.13 0.37 -33.39
C TYR A 28 34.24 1.43 -32.29
N ILE A 29 35.28 2.25 -32.42
CA ILE A 29 35.45 3.55 -31.76
C ILE A 29 35.12 4.60 -32.83
N GLY A 30 34.34 5.62 -32.47
CA GLY A 30 34.11 6.82 -33.27
C GLY A 30 33.68 7.98 -32.37
N LEU A 31 34.43 9.07 -32.42
CA LEU A 31 34.47 10.18 -31.48
C LEU A 31 33.64 11.40 -31.98
N LYS A 32 32.95 12.06 -31.03
CA LYS A 32 32.54 13.49 -30.92
C LYS A 32 32.01 14.32 -32.11
N ASN A 33 30.86 14.96 -31.80
CA ASN A 33 30.39 16.33 -32.06
C ASN A 33 30.28 16.86 -33.49
N HIS A 34 29.05 17.24 -33.89
CA HIS A 34 28.75 18.55 -34.49
C HIS A 34 27.26 18.90 -34.35
N ILE A 35 27.00 20.11 -33.85
CA ILE A 35 25.72 20.81 -33.92
C ILE A 35 25.52 21.24 -35.38
N SER A 36 24.37 20.95 -35.98
CA SER A 36 23.79 21.82 -37.02
C SER A 36 22.28 21.60 -37.14
N THR A 37 21.58 22.71 -36.97
CA THR A 37 20.22 23.02 -37.41
C THR A 37 20.01 22.59 -38.87
N ALA A 38 18.84 22.01 -39.20
CA ALA A 38 17.89 22.55 -40.18
C ALA A 38 16.87 21.51 -40.68
N ILE A 39 15.66 22.04 -40.90
CA ILE A 39 14.61 21.64 -41.84
C ILE A 39 13.59 20.61 -41.34
N ALA A 40 12.39 21.15 -41.14
CA ALA A 40 11.13 20.44 -41.05
C ALA A 40 10.98 19.45 -42.20
N THR A 41 10.88 18.18 -41.84
CA THR A 41 10.22 17.16 -42.65
C THR A 41 9.14 16.57 -41.77
N GLU A 42 7.93 16.51 -42.33
CA GLU A 42 6.66 16.00 -41.84
C GLU A 42 6.71 15.01 -40.66
N PRO A 43 5.72 15.05 -39.74
CA PRO A 43 5.65 14.08 -38.66
C PRO A 43 5.43 12.70 -39.27
N LYS A 44 6.48 11.88 -39.28
CA LYS A 44 6.33 10.43 -39.42
C LYS A 44 5.59 9.97 -38.17
N ASP A 45 4.31 9.71 -38.38
CA ASP A 45 3.39 9.13 -37.43
C ASP A 45 3.90 7.74 -36.99
N THR A 46 4.73 7.70 -35.95
CA THR A 46 5.29 6.47 -35.38
C THR A 46 4.35 5.81 -34.36
N THR A 47 3.10 6.26 -34.27
CA THR A 47 2.10 5.76 -33.32
C THR A 47 1.56 4.37 -33.66
N PHE A 48 1.75 3.87 -34.88
CA PHE A 48 1.14 2.62 -35.37
C PHE A 48 1.80 1.30 -34.92
N PHE A 49 2.84 1.31 -34.07
CA PHE A 49 3.55 0.08 -33.67
C PHE A 49 3.88 -0.06 -32.19
N ALA A 50 3.35 0.78 -31.31
CA ALA A 50 3.53 0.57 -29.88
C ALA A 50 2.64 -0.59 -29.40
N ASP A 51 3.25 -1.66 -28.89
CA ASP A 51 2.55 -2.71 -28.14
C ASP A 51 1.68 -2.07 -27.05
N GLU A 52 0.40 -2.45 -26.93
CA GLU A 52 -0.53 -1.87 -25.95
C GLU A 52 0.06 -1.92 -24.53
N SER A 53 0.76 -3.01 -24.20
CA SER A 53 1.46 -3.17 -22.92
C SER A 53 2.53 -2.10 -22.67
N TYR A 54 3.23 -1.67 -23.73
CA TYR A 54 4.22 -0.60 -23.65
C TYR A 54 3.56 0.76 -23.40
N VAL A 55 2.46 1.06 -24.09
CA VAL A 55 1.73 2.33 -23.91
C VAL A 55 1.12 2.41 -22.51
N ASP A 56 0.57 1.31 -22.01
CA ASP A 56 0.05 1.22 -20.64
C ASP A 56 1.15 1.44 -19.61
N SER A 57 2.30 0.78 -19.79
CA SER A 57 3.47 0.97 -18.91
C SER A 57 3.97 2.43 -18.92
N GLN A 58 4.02 3.07 -20.08
CA GLN A 58 4.39 4.49 -20.21
C GLN A 58 3.41 5.42 -19.51
N PHE A 59 2.10 5.15 -19.61
CA PHE A 59 1.10 5.92 -18.88
C PHE A 59 1.35 5.83 -17.37
N TRP A 60 1.51 4.61 -16.85
CA TRP A 60 1.71 4.40 -15.42
C TRP A 60 3.05 4.95 -14.91
N GLU A 61 4.12 4.86 -15.70
CA GLU A 61 5.40 5.49 -15.38
C GLU A 61 5.23 7.00 -15.18
N ASN A 62 4.49 7.66 -16.09
CA ASN A 62 4.24 9.09 -16.01
C ASN A 62 3.32 9.45 -14.83
N ALA A 63 2.22 8.72 -14.63
CA ALA A 63 1.26 8.97 -13.55
C ALA A 63 1.92 8.80 -12.17
N VAL A 64 2.55 7.64 -11.94
CA VAL A 64 3.20 7.34 -10.66
C VAL A 64 4.43 8.22 -10.46
N GLY A 65 5.22 8.43 -11.51
CA GLY A 65 6.40 9.28 -11.46
C GLY A 65 6.08 10.74 -11.13
N THR A 66 4.99 11.28 -11.67
CA THR A 66 4.53 12.65 -11.37
C THR A 66 4.10 12.78 -9.91
N ALA A 67 3.29 11.85 -9.42
CA ALA A 67 2.89 11.81 -8.02
C ALA A 67 4.10 11.73 -7.07
N LEU A 68 5.07 10.85 -7.34
CA LEU A 68 6.27 10.73 -6.52
C LEU A 68 7.13 11.99 -6.56
N LYS A 69 7.31 12.64 -7.72
CA LYS A 69 8.04 13.92 -7.81
C LYS A 69 7.40 14.98 -6.90
N THR A 70 6.07 15.10 -6.92
CA THR A 70 5.33 16.04 -6.07
C THR A 70 5.45 15.71 -4.59
N LEU A 71 5.12 14.48 -4.20
CA LEU A 71 5.07 14.08 -2.79
C LEU A 71 6.47 14.02 -2.16
N MET A 72 7.44 13.39 -2.84
CA MET A 72 8.81 13.31 -2.33
C MET A 72 9.52 14.66 -2.38
N GLY A 73 9.19 15.52 -3.34
CA GLY A 73 9.67 16.90 -3.39
C GLY A 73 9.14 17.74 -2.21
N GLY A 74 7.84 17.61 -1.90
CA GLY A 74 7.22 18.21 -0.73
C GLY A 74 7.85 17.70 0.58
N ALA A 75 8.18 16.41 0.64
CA ALA A 75 8.87 15.80 1.77
C ALA A 75 10.40 16.03 1.76
N GLU A 76 10.95 16.82 0.83
CA GLU A 76 12.38 17.13 0.75
C GLU A 76 13.29 15.88 0.70
N TYR A 77 12.97 14.95 -0.19
CA TYR A 77 13.89 13.88 -0.54
C TYR A 77 15.02 14.42 -1.42
N GLU A 78 16.22 13.89 -1.24
CA GLU A 78 17.34 14.17 -2.13
C GLU A 78 17.04 13.75 -3.56
N ALA A 79 17.48 14.56 -4.54
CA ALA A 79 17.24 14.29 -5.95
C ALA A 79 17.75 12.90 -6.38
N ALA A 80 18.91 12.48 -5.87
CA ALA A 80 19.46 11.16 -6.13
C ALA A 80 18.59 10.02 -5.59
N THR A 81 17.95 10.21 -4.43
CA THR A 81 17.02 9.25 -3.84
C THR A 81 15.73 9.18 -4.65
N LEU A 82 15.14 10.32 -5.02
CA LEU A 82 13.99 10.38 -5.92
C LEU A 82 14.25 9.62 -7.22
N GLN A 83 15.39 9.85 -7.87
CA GLN A 83 15.74 9.16 -9.12
C GLN A 83 15.91 7.64 -8.96
N LYS A 84 16.36 7.14 -7.79
CA LYS A 84 16.37 5.70 -7.52
C LYS A 84 14.96 5.12 -7.47
N HIS A 85 14.03 5.77 -6.79
CA HIS A 85 12.65 5.30 -6.70
C HIS A 85 11.91 5.41 -8.04
N LEU A 86 12.11 6.49 -8.81
CA LEU A 86 11.54 6.62 -10.16
C LEU A 86 12.01 5.51 -11.11
N ARG A 87 13.29 5.13 -11.07
CA ARG A 87 13.80 3.99 -11.85
C ARG A 87 13.14 2.68 -11.45
N PHE A 88 12.95 2.44 -10.15
CA PHE A 88 12.26 1.25 -9.68
C PHE A 88 10.81 1.20 -10.15
N VAL A 89 10.12 2.35 -10.15
CA VAL A 89 8.75 2.45 -10.70
C VAL A 89 8.72 2.09 -12.19
N SER A 90 9.55 2.72 -13.02
CA SER A 90 9.62 2.44 -14.47
C SER A 90 9.93 0.96 -14.75
N GLN A 91 10.87 0.36 -14.02
CA GLN A 91 11.35 -1.00 -14.28
C GLN A 91 10.48 -2.11 -13.70
N SER A 92 9.72 -1.82 -12.63
CA SER A 92 9.01 -2.86 -11.87
C SER A 92 7.53 -2.53 -11.68
N VAL A 93 7.19 -1.34 -11.19
CA VAL A 93 5.80 -1.04 -10.79
C VAL A 93 4.91 -0.75 -12.00
N ALA A 94 5.35 0.14 -12.89
CA ALA A 94 4.52 0.61 -13.99
C ALA A 94 4.02 -0.52 -14.92
N PRO A 95 4.86 -1.51 -15.30
CA PRO A 95 4.39 -2.65 -16.10
C PRO A 95 3.40 -3.56 -15.38
N ALA A 96 3.31 -3.48 -14.06
CA ALA A 96 2.46 -4.35 -13.25
C ALA A 96 1.08 -3.73 -12.95
N LEU A 97 0.83 -2.45 -13.27
CA LEU A 97 -0.42 -1.77 -12.92
C LEU A 97 -1.59 -2.05 -13.89
N GLY A 98 -1.38 -2.93 -14.88
CA GLY A 98 -2.40 -3.34 -15.84
C GLY A 98 -2.73 -2.28 -16.88
N ALA A 99 -3.90 -2.41 -17.51
CA ALA A 99 -4.34 -1.51 -18.57
C ALA A 99 -4.49 -0.06 -18.05
N ARG A 100 -4.09 0.92 -18.87
CA ARG A 100 -4.30 2.33 -18.53
C ARG A 100 -5.79 2.68 -18.49
N PRO A 101 -6.21 3.65 -17.69
CA PRO A 101 -7.57 4.19 -17.76
C PRO A 101 -7.87 4.75 -19.15
N ILE A 102 -9.09 4.51 -19.61
CA ILE A 102 -9.63 5.09 -20.84
C ILE A 102 -10.80 5.99 -20.43
N GLN A 103 -10.80 7.24 -20.92
CA GLN A 103 -11.82 8.23 -20.56
C GLN A 103 -13.24 7.69 -20.80
N GLY A 104 -14.09 7.84 -19.78
CA GLY A 104 -15.49 7.40 -19.83
C GLY A 104 -15.71 5.88 -19.73
N GLN A 105 -14.64 5.09 -19.59
CA GLN A 105 -14.74 3.64 -19.41
C GLN A 105 -14.44 3.25 -17.97
N THR A 106 -15.26 2.36 -17.43
CA THR A 106 -14.94 1.68 -16.17
C THR A 106 -13.81 0.69 -16.40
N PRO A 107 -12.84 0.56 -15.48
CA PRO A 107 -11.80 -0.44 -15.64
C PRO A 107 -12.38 -1.85 -15.60
N ARG A 108 -11.79 -2.75 -16.37
CA ARG A 108 -12.16 -4.17 -16.35
C ARG A 108 -11.93 -4.79 -14.98
N TRP A 109 -10.81 -4.45 -14.35
CA TRP A 109 -10.51 -4.85 -12.98
C TRP A 109 -10.81 -3.69 -12.02
N LYS A 110 -11.68 -3.93 -11.04
CA LYS A 110 -12.05 -2.96 -10.02
C LYS A 110 -11.23 -3.19 -8.75
N SER A 111 -10.02 -2.64 -8.72
CA SER A 111 -9.12 -2.78 -7.58
C SER A 111 -9.77 -2.28 -6.28
N PHE A 112 -9.62 -3.02 -5.18
CA PHE A 112 -10.04 -2.56 -3.85
C PHE A 112 -9.11 -1.49 -3.25
N MET A 113 -7.98 -1.19 -3.88
CA MET A 113 -6.97 -0.29 -3.33
C MET A 113 -7.54 1.10 -3.03
N THR A 114 -8.44 1.61 -3.88
CA THR A 114 -9.16 2.87 -3.67
C THR A 114 -10.61 2.76 -4.14
N ASP A 115 -11.48 3.63 -3.62
CA ASP A 115 -12.92 3.65 -3.94
C ASP A 115 -13.23 3.97 -5.42
N ASP A 116 -12.31 4.64 -6.14
CA ASP A 116 -12.45 4.91 -7.58
C ASP A 116 -11.84 3.80 -8.45
N TYR A 117 -11.39 2.70 -7.83
CA TYR A 117 -10.71 1.58 -8.45
C TYR A 117 -9.30 1.86 -8.97
N SER A 118 -8.71 3.00 -8.61
CA SER A 118 -7.28 3.22 -8.85
C SER A 118 -6.47 2.09 -8.20
N PRO A 119 -5.56 1.44 -8.93
CA PRO A 119 -4.82 0.30 -8.40
C PRO A 119 -3.65 0.72 -7.50
N LEU A 120 -3.63 1.96 -7.01
CA LEU A 120 -2.53 2.51 -6.23
C LEU A 120 -2.99 3.60 -5.26
N GLU A 121 -2.34 3.65 -4.10
CA GLU A 121 -2.56 4.62 -3.04
C GLU A 121 -1.20 5.09 -2.48
N TYR A 122 -1.08 6.38 -2.20
CA TYR A 122 0.12 6.95 -1.57
C TYR A 122 -0.12 7.23 -0.10
N SER A 123 0.95 7.42 0.66
CA SER A 123 0.82 7.98 2.00
C SER A 123 2.01 8.83 2.41
N TRP A 124 1.71 9.76 3.32
CA TRP A 124 2.62 10.70 3.93
C TRP A 124 2.66 10.43 5.43
N SER A 125 3.73 9.79 5.90
CA SER A 125 3.95 9.58 7.34
C SER A 125 4.46 10.87 7.98
N TRP A 126 3.88 11.26 9.09
CA TRP A 126 4.31 12.39 9.92
C TRP A 126 5.22 11.97 11.07
N ASP A 127 5.68 10.71 11.05
CA ASP A 127 6.53 10.18 12.11
C ASP A 127 7.98 10.66 11.95
N GLY A 128 8.56 11.14 13.05
CA GLY A 128 9.93 11.64 13.08
C GLY A 128 10.05 13.08 12.58
N GLU A 129 11.29 13.55 12.42
CA GLU A 129 11.58 14.95 12.05
C GLU A 129 11.19 15.29 10.61
N ARG A 130 11.19 14.30 9.72
CA ARG A 130 10.95 14.49 8.29
C ARG A 130 9.96 13.45 7.78
N PRO A 131 8.99 13.84 6.94
CA PRO A 131 7.99 12.91 6.44
C PRO A 131 8.56 11.75 5.65
N THR A 132 7.89 10.60 5.70
CA THR A 132 8.24 9.45 4.86
C THR A 132 7.12 9.16 3.87
N ILE A 133 7.46 9.13 2.58
CA ILE A 133 6.52 8.77 1.50
C ILE A 133 6.49 7.26 1.34
N ARG A 134 5.30 6.73 1.13
CA ARG A 134 5.05 5.33 0.82
C ARG A 134 4.02 5.24 -0.29
N TYR A 135 3.99 4.12 -0.98
CA TYR A 135 2.85 3.79 -1.83
C TYR A 135 2.56 2.30 -1.73
N SER A 136 1.30 1.96 -1.96
CA SER A 136 0.83 0.60 -2.14
C SER A 136 0.10 0.48 -3.46
N PHE A 137 0.11 -0.71 -4.06
CA PHE A 137 -0.56 -0.97 -5.31
C PHE A 137 -0.98 -2.43 -5.45
N GLU A 138 -1.92 -2.67 -6.35
CA GLU A 138 -2.32 -4.00 -6.80
C GLU A 138 -1.66 -4.30 -8.15
N PRO A 139 -0.77 -5.31 -8.26
CA PRO A 139 -0.38 -5.84 -9.56
C PRO A 139 -1.61 -6.44 -10.27
N ILE A 140 -1.86 -6.05 -11.51
CA ILE A 140 -3.05 -6.48 -12.28
C ILE A 140 -2.62 -7.29 -13.50
N GLY A 141 -3.13 -8.52 -13.59
CA GLY A 141 -2.88 -9.41 -14.73
C GLY A 141 -3.83 -9.17 -15.90
N PRO A 142 -3.46 -9.59 -17.12
CA PRO A 142 -4.34 -9.49 -18.30
C PRO A 142 -5.59 -10.37 -18.20
N LEU A 143 -5.60 -11.35 -17.28
CA LEU A 143 -6.72 -12.25 -17.02
C LEU A 143 -7.55 -11.85 -15.80
N ALA A 144 -7.18 -10.78 -15.10
CA ALA A 144 -7.89 -10.32 -13.91
C ALA A 144 -9.40 -10.14 -14.19
N GLY A 145 -10.21 -10.68 -13.28
CA GLY A 145 -11.68 -10.64 -13.34
C GLY A 145 -12.32 -11.57 -14.38
N THR A 146 -11.55 -12.37 -15.11
CA THR A 146 -12.11 -13.42 -15.98
C THR A 146 -12.26 -14.74 -15.23
N GLU A 147 -12.89 -15.72 -15.85
CA GLU A 147 -12.96 -17.09 -15.33
C GLU A 147 -11.59 -17.73 -15.05
N TRP A 148 -10.52 -17.23 -15.68
CA TRP A 148 -9.16 -17.74 -15.53
C TRP A 148 -8.39 -17.13 -14.36
N ASP A 149 -8.78 -15.93 -13.91
CA ASP A 149 -8.19 -15.28 -12.73
C ASP A 149 -9.22 -14.34 -12.05
N PRO A 150 -10.28 -14.91 -11.43
CA PRO A 150 -11.40 -14.12 -10.91
C PRO A 150 -11.01 -13.24 -9.72
N TYR A 151 -9.93 -13.56 -9.01
CA TYR A 151 -9.46 -12.86 -7.80
C TYR A 151 -8.14 -12.08 -8.02
N ASN A 152 -7.71 -11.92 -9.29
CA ASN A 152 -6.44 -11.30 -9.66
C ASN A 152 -5.28 -11.82 -8.78
N HIS A 153 -5.18 -13.12 -8.63
CA HIS A 153 -4.19 -13.75 -7.74
C HIS A 153 -2.90 -14.03 -8.49
N GLN A 154 -2.97 -14.37 -9.77
CA GLN A 154 -1.80 -14.85 -10.51
C GLN A 154 -0.74 -13.75 -10.68
N ALA A 155 -1.15 -12.54 -11.06
CA ALA A 155 -0.22 -11.45 -11.32
C ALA A 155 0.53 -10.96 -10.07
N PRO A 156 -0.13 -10.70 -8.91
CA PRO A 156 0.59 -10.38 -7.69
C PRO A 156 1.57 -11.47 -7.23
N ILE A 157 1.20 -12.75 -7.34
CA ILE A 157 2.11 -13.85 -6.97
C ILE A 157 3.31 -13.92 -7.90
N ALA A 158 3.11 -13.83 -9.22
CA ALA A 158 4.19 -13.79 -10.20
C ALA A 158 5.09 -12.56 -10.01
N PHE A 159 4.53 -11.42 -9.60
CA PHE A 159 5.30 -10.22 -9.31
C PHE A 159 6.25 -10.39 -8.12
N VAL A 160 5.88 -11.18 -7.11
CA VAL A 160 6.77 -11.46 -5.97
C VAL A 160 8.02 -12.21 -6.40
N ASP A 161 7.97 -13.08 -7.41
CA ASP A 161 9.17 -13.72 -7.95
C ASP A 161 10.14 -12.71 -8.57
N HIS A 162 9.61 -11.63 -9.16
CA HIS A 162 10.42 -10.50 -9.60
C HIS A 162 11.01 -9.74 -8.41
N LEU A 163 10.21 -9.45 -7.37
CA LEU A 163 10.68 -8.75 -6.17
C LEU A 163 11.75 -9.51 -5.40
N ARG A 164 11.68 -10.85 -5.33
CA ARG A 164 12.72 -11.69 -4.72
C ARG A 164 14.10 -11.46 -5.34
N ARG A 165 14.16 -11.15 -6.65
CA ARG A 165 15.41 -10.81 -7.34
C ARG A 165 15.86 -9.38 -7.08
N GLN A 166 14.92 -8.44 -6.98
CA GLN A 166 15.21 -7.02 -6.76
C GLN A 166 15.53 -6.69 -5.29
N LEU A 167 15.01 -7.48 -4.36
CA LEU A 167 15.11 -7.28 -2.91
C LEU A 167 15.71 -8.54 -2.24
N PRO A 168 16.98 -8.88 -2.51
CA PRO A 168 17.60 -10.10 -2.00
C PRO A 168 17.76 -10.14 -0.47
N ALA A 169 17.62 -8.99 0.20
CA ALA A 169 17.66 -8.89 1.66
C ALA A 169 16.29 -9.03 2.32
N ALA A 170 15.20 -9.07 1.54
CA ALA A 170 13.85 -9.24 2.08
C ALA A 170 13.59 -10.70 2.44
N ASP A 171 12.85 -10.91 3.53
CA ASP A 171 12.36 -12.23 3.92
C ASP A 171 10.90 -12.41 3.44
N TRP A 172 10.61 -13.57 2.88
CA TRP A 172 9.33 -13.87 2.26
C TRP A 172 8.57 -15.01 2.95
N GLN A 173 9.03 -15.48 4.12
CA GLN A 173 8.46 -16.64 4.82
C GLN A 173 7.00 -16.39 5.20
N TRP A 174 6.71 -15.29 5.91
CA TRP A 174 5.34 -14.97 6.30
C TRP A 174 4.44 -14.69 5.09
N PHE A 175 4.95 -13.98 4.08
CA PHE A 175 4.21 -13.80 2.83
C PHE A 175 3.83 -15.14 2.21
N THR A 176 4.80 -16.05 2.05
CA THR A 176 4.58 -17.37 1.43
C THR A 176 3.56 -18.19 2.22
N HIS A 177 3.62 -18.13 3.55
CA HIS A 177 2.66 -18.78 4.44
C HIS A 177 1.24 -18.27 4.23
N PHE A 178 1.03 -16.95 4.37
CA PHE A 178 -0.31 -16.37 4.24
C PHE A 178 -0.84 -16.46 2.82
N ALA A 179 -0.01 -16.30 1.78
CA ALA A 179 -0.44 -16.42 0.38
C ALA A 179 -1.03 -17.81 0.10
N ARG A 180 -0.41 -18.86 0.65
CA ARG A 180 -0.93 -20.23 0.55
C ARG A 180 -2.18 -20.45 1.40
N ALA A 181 -2.25 -19.84 2.59
CA ALA A 181 -3.38 -20.04 3.49
C ALA A 181 -4.66 -19.32 3.03
N PHE A 182 -4.50 -18.18 2.35
CA PHE A 182 -5.58 -17.24 2.02
C PHE A 182 -6.17 -17.42 0.62
N TYR A 183 -5.64 -18.34 -0.17
CA TYR A 183 -6.13 -18.63 -1.51
C TYR A 183 -6.25 -20.14 -1.72
N GLN A 184 -7.32 -20.56 -2.38
CA GLN A 184 -7.48 -21.91 -2.88
C GLN A 184 -7.83 -21.85 -4.37
N ASP A 185 -7.08 -22.58 -5.19
CA ASP A 185 -7.36 -22.69 -6.60
C ASP A 185 -8.59 -23.58 -6.81
N THR A 186 -9.76 -22.96 -6.76
CA THR A 186 -11.02 -23.61 -7.09
C THR A 186 -11.44 -23.16 -8.48
N PHE A 187 -11.56 -24.10 -9.43
CA PHE A 187 -12.32 -23.89 -10.67
C PHE A 187 -13.79 -23.52 -10.42
N ALA A 188 -14.24 -23.57 -9.16
CA ALA A 188 -15.55 -23.12 -8.74
C ALA A 188 -15.72 -21.65 -9.12
N LYS A 189 -16.73 -21.41 -9.96
CA LYS A 189 -17.22 -20.08 -10.31
C LYS A 189 -17.53 -19.32 -9.03
N VAL A 190 -16.62 -18.49 -8.56
CA VAL A 190 -17.01 -17.44 -7.64
C VAL A 190 -17.55 -16.32 -8.51
N ALA A 191 -18.88 -16.23 -8.56
CA ALA A 191 -19.53 -14.97 -8.85
C ALA A 191 -19.11 -14.02 -7.72
N ALA A 192 -18.02 -13.26 -7.92
CA ALA A 192 -17.62 -12.17 -7.03
C ALA A 192 -18.78 -11.20 -6.77
N GLU A 193 -19.79 -11.20 -7.66
CA GLU A 193 -21.05 -10.47 -7.53
C GLU A 193 -21.96 -10.94 -6.37
N ASN A 194 -21.86 -12.20 -5.90
CA ASN A 194 -22.79 -12.74 -4.90
C ASN A 194 -22.45 -12.37 -3.44
N TYR A 195 -21.20 -12.00 -3.13
CA TYR A 195 -20.76 -11.76 -1.75
C TYR A 195 -20.60 -10.27 -1.39
N GLY A 196 -20.85 -9.36 -2.33
CA GLY A 196 -20.83 -7.92 -2.07
C GLY A 196 -19.49 -7.35 -1.59
N SER A 197 -18.37 -8.08 -1.77
CA SER A 197 -17.03 -7.65 -1.39
C SER A 197 -16.07 -7.72 -2.58
N SER A 198 -15.04 -6.85 -2.58
CA SER A 198 -14.09 -6.81 -3.70
C SER A 198 -13.31 -8.13 -3.87
N PRO A 199 -13.07 -8.58 -5.12
CA PRO A 199 -12.30 -9.80 -5.41
C PRO A 199 -10.78 -9.62 -5.35
N SER A 200 -10.24 -8.46 -4.99
CA SER A 200 -8.79 -8.28 -4.84
C SER A 200 -8.19 -9.19 -3.76
N SER A 201 -7.06 -9.83 -4.09
CA SER A 201 -6.44 -10.82 -3.21
C SER A 201 -5.11 -10.40 -2.59
N VAL A 202 -4.25 -9.69 -3.32
CA VAL A 202 -2.89 -9.35 -2.85
C VAL A 202 -2.48 -7.95 -3.30
N PHE A 203 -1.97 -7.15 -2.35
CA PHE A 203 -1.38 -5.84 -2.62
C PHE A 203 0.05 -5.76 -2.09
N ILE A 204 0.79 -4.78 -2.61
CA ILE A 204 2.22 -4.60 -2.32
C ILE A 204 2.45 -3.16 -1.93
N GLY A 205 3.10 -2.94 -0.79
CA GLY A 205 3.47 -1.63 -0.30
C GLY A 205 4.97 -1.45 -0.18
N PHE A 206 5.45 -0.24 -0.43
CA PHE A 206 6.84 0.15 -0.23
C PHE A 206 6.95 1.37 0.67
N ASP A 207 7.76 1.24 1.74
CA ASP A 207 8.25 2.43 2.44
C ASP A 207 9.50 2.96 1.74
N LEU A 208 9.46 4.21 1.28
CA LEU A 208 10.55 4.82 0.52
C LEU A 208 11.57 5.43 1.48
N GLY A 209 12.59 4.66 1.82
CA GLY A 209 13.68 5.09 2.67
C GLY A 209 14.49 6.23 2.04
N ARG A 210 14.88 7.21 2.85
CA ARG A 210 15.67 8.37 2.37
C ARG A 210 17.07 8.00 1.88
N ASP A 211 17.58 6.84 2.27
CA ASP A 211 18.82 6.25 1.75
C ASP A 211 18.66 5.58 0.37
N GLY A 212 17.43 5.53 -0.14
CA GLY A 212 17.06 4.88 -1.40
C GLY A 212 16.76 3.38 -1.28
N ARG A 213 16.81 2.80 -0.07
CA ARG A 213 16.30 1.45 0.18
C ARG A 213 14.80 1.49 0.36
N GLN A 214 14.14 0.38 0.04
CA GLN A 214 12.70 0.25 0.12
C GLN A 214 12.36 -0.92 1.04
N MET A 215 11.43 -0.70 1.97
CA MET A 215 10.88 -1.78 2.78
C MET A 215 9.60 -2.30 2.12
N CYS A 216 9.61 -3.57 1.74
CA CYS A 216 8.44 -4.22 1.13
C CYS A 216 7.46 -4.72 2.21
N LYS A 217 6.17 -4.53 1.94
CA LYS A 217 5.06 -5.04 2.75
C LYS A 217 4.08 -5.74 1.84
N MET A 218 3.63 -6.91 2.23
CA MET A 218 2.62 -7.66 1.49
C MET A 218 1.30 -7.60 2.25
N TYR A 219 0.23 -7.25 1.55
CA TYR A 219 -1.13 -7.22 2.07
C TYR A 219 -1.90 -8.35 1.40
N LEU A 220 -2.58 -9.19 2.18
CA LEU A 220 -3.26 -10.38 1.70
C LEU A 220 -4.69 -10.41 2.22
N VAL A 221 -5.64 -10.55 1.31
CA VAL A 221 -7.07 -10.72 1.59
C VAL A 221 -7.37 -12.23 1.63
N PRO A 222 -8.06 -12.73 2.66
CA PRO A 222 -8.37 -14.16 2.82
C PRO A 222 -9.51 -14.62 1.90
N VAL A 223 -9.36 -14.44 0.59
CA VAL A 223 -10.38 -14.77 -0.44
C VAL A 223 -10.79 -16.25 -0.47
N LYS A 224 -9.99 -17.12 0.15
CA LYS A 224 -10.36 -18.51 0.43
C LYS A 224 -11.67 -18.62 1.21
N ALA A 225 -12.01 -17.63 2.03
CA ALA A 225 -13.27 -17.58 2.75
C ALA A 225 -14.46 -17.68 1.78
N GLU A 226 -14.48 -16.85 0.75
CA GLU A 226 -15.52 -16.84 -0.29
C GLU A 226 -15.43 -18.06 -1.22
N GLN A 227 -14.22 -18.57 -1.47
CA GLN A 227 -14.00 -19.79 -2.29
C GLN A 227 -14.48 -21.07 -1.59
N THR A 228 -14.62 -21.06 -0.27
CA THR A 228 -14.93 -22.25 0.54
C THR A 228 -16.12 -22.09 1.48
N ASP A 229 -16.87 -20.99 1.36
CA ASP A 229 -18.03 -20.64 2.20
C ASP A 229 -17.71 -20.68 3.71
N GLN A 230 -16.56 -20.08 4.06
CA GLN A 230 -16.10 -19.91 5.45
C GLN A 230 -16.08 -18.44 5.82
N SER A 231 -16.11 -18.11 7.12
CA SER A 231 -15.85 -16.75 7.55
C SER A 231 -14.37 -16.39 7.36
N ARG A 232 -14.10 -15.13 6.99
CA ARG A 232 -12.71 -14.63 6.90
C ARG A 232 -11.96 -14.78 8.22
N LEU A 233 -12.64 -14.64 9.36
CA LEU A 233 -12.03 -14.85 10.68
C LEU A 233 -11.61 -16.31 10.92
N ALA A 234 -12.38 -17.30 10.43
CA ALA A 234 -12.00 -18.70 10.51
C ALA A 234 -10.74 -18.98 9.68
N VAL A 235 -10.70 -18.49 8.43
CA VAL A 235 -9.53 -18.63 7.55
C VAL A 235 -8.29 -17.96 8.15
N LEU A 236 -8.43 -16.77 8.74
CA LEU A 236 -7.35 -16.10 9.48
C LEU A 236 -6.86 -16.95 10.65
N ASP A 237 -7.77 -17.53 11.44
CA ASP A 237 -7.40 -18.30 12.62
C ASP A 237 -6.60 -19.55 12.27
N ASP A 238 -7.04 -20.29 11.26
CA ASP A 238 -6.32 -21.45 10.75
C ASP A 238 -4.92 -21.06 10.23
N ALA A 239 -4.83 -19.94 9.51
CA ALA A 239 -3.55 -19.43 9.02
C ALA A 239 -2.61 -19.04 10.16
N VAL A 240 -3.09 -18.36 11.20
CA VAL A 240 -2.24 -17.93 12.32
C VAL A 240 -1.81 -19.12 13.18
N ARG A 241 -2.70 -20.07 13.47
CA ARG A 241 -2.41 -21.28 14.26
C ARG A 241 -1.37 -22.20 13.61
N THR A 242 -1.27 -22.15 12.29
CA THR A 242 -0.32 -22.98 11.52
C THR A 242 1.03 -22.30 11.29
N LEU A 243 1.24 -21.07 11.79
CA LEU A 243 2.56 -20.44 11.79
C LEU A 243 3.53 -21.20 12.71
N PRO A 244 4.78 -21.46 12.28
CA PRO A 244 5.80 -22.04 13.15
C PRO A 244 6.03 -21.24 14.45
N GLN A 245 5.86 -19.92 14.39
CA GLN A 245 6.05 -19.01 15.51
C GLN A 245 4.76 -18.72 16.31
N PHE A 246 3.68 -19.49 16.12
CA PHE A 246 2.40 -19.24 16.77
C PHE A 246 2.51 -19.12 18.31
N SER A 247 3.34 -19.94 18.94
CA SER A 247 3.58 -19.90 20.39
C SER A 247 4.13 -18.55 20.88
N ASP A 248 4.81 -17.81 20.02
CA ASP A 248 5.42 -16.51 20.33
C ASP A 248 4.49 -15.33 20.01
N LEU A 249 3.32 -15.57 19.39
CA LEU A 249 2.30 -14.57 19.09
C LEU A 249 1.33 -14.38 20.27
N SER A 250 1.86 -14.08 21.47
CA SER A 250 1.07 -14.00 22.71
C SER A 250 -0.08 -13.00 22.68
N ALA A 251 0.03 -11.94 21.89
CA ALA A 251 -1.02 -10.94 21.70
C ALA A 251 -2.19 -11.39 20.79
N TYR A 252 -2.06 -12.52 20.06
CA TYR A 252 -3.11 -12.98 19.12
C TYR A 252 -4.34 -13.58 19.81
N PRO A 253 -4.24 -14.54 20.76
CA PRO A 253 -5.42 -15.12 21.40
C PRO A 253 -6.41 -14.10 22.03
N PRO A 254 -5.99 -13.07 22.79
CA PRO A 254 -6.92 -12.08 23.32
C PRO A 254 -7.57 -11.24 22.22
N LEU A 255 -6.82 -10.90 21.16
CA LEU A 255 -7.39 -10.22 19.99
C LEU A 255 -8.43 -11.09 19.29
N GLN A 256 -8.13 -12.37 19.10
CA GLN A 256 -9.09 -13.30 18.51
C GLN A 256 -10.40 -13.34 19.32
N GLY A 257 -10.30 -13.42 20.65
CA GLY A 257 -11.46 -13.37 21.54
C GLY A 257 -12.27 -12.08 21.37
N PHE A 258 -11.59 -10.93 21.28
CA PHE A 258 -12.23 -9.65 21.01
C PHE A 258 -12.96 -9.65 19.66
N LEU A 259 -12.32 -10.08 18.57
CA LEU A 259 -12.92 -10.11 17.23
C LEU A 259 -14.14 -11.04 17.15
N ARG A 260 -14.06 -12.24 17.75
CA ARG A 260 -15.19 -13.17 17.84
C ARG A 260 -16.36 -12.55 18.60
N HIS A 261 -16.08 -11.90 19.73
CA HIS A 261 -17.12 -11.22 20.49
C HIS A 261 -17.80 -10.09 19.70
N GLN A 262 -17.05 -9.32 18.90
CA GLN A 262 -17.63 -8.30 18.02
C GLN A 262 -18.57 -8.90 16.96
N GLU A 263 -18.21 -10.04 16.37
CA GLU A 263 -19.09 -10.79 15.44
C GLU A 263 -20.38 -11.27 16.15
N GLU A 264 -20.27 -11.80 17.37
CA GLU A 264 -21.41 -12.32 18.15
C GLU A 264 -22.44 -11.24 18.51
N ILE A 265 -21.99 -10.02 18.86
CA ILE A 265 -22.89 -8.91 19.25
C ILE A 265 -23.47 -8.14 18.06
N GLY A 266 -23.27 -8.62 16.83
CA GLY A 266 -23.84 -8.00 15.63
C GLY A 266 -23.21 -6.64 15.27
N THR A 267 -22.02 -6.34 15.79
CA THR A 267 -21.15 -5.27 15.28
C THR A 267 -20.02 -5.92 14.50
N PRO A 268 -20.31 -6.63 13.38
CA PRO A 268 -19.31 -7.48 12.74
C PRO A 268 -18.08 -6.66 12.39
N ALA A 269 -16.97 -7.01 13.02
CA ALA A 269 -15.67 -6.55 12.57
C ALA A 269 -15.43 -7.23 11.22
N HIS A 270 -15.67 -6.49 10.13
CA HIS A 270 -15.45 -7.01 8.80
C HIS A 270 -13.96 -7.17 8.58
N LEU A 271 -13.45 -8.41 8.68
CA LEU A 271 -12.06 -8.70 8.43
C LEU A 271 -11.73 -8.37 6.97
N ILE A 272 -10.80 -7.45 6.78
CA ILE A 272 -10.35 -7.01 5.45
C ILE A 272 -9.19 -7.89 4.99
N GLY A 273 -8.21 -8.11 5.85
CA GLY A 273 -7.05 -8.94 5.53
C GLY A 273 -5.90 -8.74 6.49
N VAL A 274 -4.73 -9.22 6.09
CA VAL A 274 -3.49 -9.07 6.87
C VAL A 274 -2.42 -8.34 6.07
N ALA A 275 -1.48 -7.71 6.75
CA ALA A 275 -0.22 -7.33 6.14
C ALA A 275 0.98 -7.83 6.92
N VAL A 276 2.05 -8.15 6.20
CA VAL A 276 3.32 -8.60 6.77
C VAL A 276 4.46 -7.76 6.21
N ASP A 277 5.42 -7.43 7.08
CA ASP A 277 6.66 -6.77 6.65
C ASP A 277 7.62 -7.86 6.11
N CYS A 278 8.19 -7.66 4.92
CA CYS A 278 9.09 -8.63 4.27
C CYS A 278 10.51 -8.56 4.85
N VAL A 279 10.61 -8.80 6.14
CA VAL A 279 11.83 -8.86 6.96
C VAL A 279 11.80 -10.11 7.80
N ASP A 280 12.95 -10.44 8.40
CA ASP A 280 13.07 -11.56 9.33
C ASP A 280 11.86 -11.58 10.31
N PRO A 281 11.20 -12.74 10.51
CA PRO A 281 10.03 -12.84 11.39
C PRO A 281 10.21 -12.26 12.79
N SER A 282 11.42 -12.26 13.35
CA SER A 282 11.70 -11.64 14.65
C SER A 282 11.61 -10.10 14.65
N ALA A 283 11.78 -9.49 13.47
CA ALA A 283 11.63 -8.05 13.24
C ALA A 283 10.30 -7.68 12.55
N SER A 284 9.56 -8.67 12.04
CA SER A 284 8.30 -8.46 11.32
C SER A 284 7.12 -8.20 12.26
N LYS A 285 6.00 -7.76 11.68
CA LYS A 285 4.73 -7.55 12.36
C LYS A 285 3.59 -8.12 11.53
N LEU A 286 2.74 -8.92 12.15
CA LEU A 286 1.48 -9.37 11.56
C LEU A 286 0.42 -8.32 11.85
N LYS A 287 -0.01 -7.61 10.81
CA LYS A 287 -1.00 -6.52 10.92
C LYS A 287 -2.36 -7.06 10.51
N ILE A 288 -3.31 -7.14 11.42
CA ILE A 288 -4.67 -7.62 11.12
C ILE A 288 -5.56 -6.39 10.90
N TYR A 289 -6.17 -6.30 9.72
CA TYR A 289 -7.04 -5.19 9.32
C TYR A 289 -8.50 -5.61 9.35
N PHE A 290 -9.32 -4.82 10.03
CA PHE A 290 -10.76 -5.02 10.08
C PHE A 290 -11.48 -3.68 10.13
N ARG A 291 -12.73 -3.67 9.68
CA ARG A 291 -13.58 -2.47 9.64
C ARG A 291 -14.79 -2.64 10.55
N SER A 292 -15.14 -1.59 11.27
CA SER A 292 -16.38 -1.50 12.04
C SER A 292 -17.31 -0.48 11.39
N SER A 293 -18.60 -0.80 11.32
CA SER A 293 -19.64 0.14 10.91
C SER A 293 -19.94 1.19 11.99
N SER A 294 -19.56 0.95 13.25
CA SER A 294 -19.68 1.93 14.33
C SER A 294 -18.61 3.01 14.21
N THR A 295 -19.07 4.26 14.20
CA THR A 295 -18.31 5.48 13.95
C THR A 295 -18.32 6.46 15.12
N SER A 296 -19.04 6.18 16.20
CA SER A 296 -18.96 7.00 17.41
C SER A 296 -17.55 6.98 18.00
N PHE A 297 -17.10 8.10 18.58
CA PHE A 297 -15.77 8.13 19.19
C PHE A 297 -15.65 7.13 20.36
N ALA A 298 -16.76 6.83 21.05
CA ALA A 298 -16.83 5.80 22.07
C ALA A 298 -16.53 4.40 21.50
N SER A 299 -17.03 4.05 20.31
CA SER A 299 -16.68 2.79 19.65
C SER A 299 -15.20 2.76 19.27
N VAL A 300 -14.66 3.88 18.75
CA VAL A 300 -13.23 4.01 18.43
C VAL A 300 -12.34 3.75 19.65
N LYS A 301 -12.66 4.35 20.81
CA LYS A 301 -11.97 4.10 22.08
C LYS A 301 -12.06 2.63 22.48
N ASN A 302 -13.26 2.04 22.42
CA ASN A 302 -13.47 0.64 22.80
C ASN A 302 -12.67 -0.32 21.89
N THR A 303 -12.64 -0.06 20.58
CA THR A 303 -11.88 -0.87 19.62
C THR A 303 -10.39 -0.71 19.83
N LEU A 304 -9.84 0.51 19.95
CA LEU A 304 -8.40 0.72 20.15
C LEU A 304 -7.86 0.11 21.44
N THR A 305 -8.70 0.02 22.47
CA THR A 305 -8.38 -0.63 23.75
C THR A 305 -8.73 -2.12 23.77
N ALA A 306 -9.30 -2.67 22.70
CA ALA A 306 -9.80 -4.04 22.62
C ALA A 306 -10.64 -4.44 23.85
N GLY A 307 -11.59 -3.58 24.22
CA GLY A 307 -12.42 -3.76 25.43
C GLY A 307 -11.65 -3.67 26.75
N GLY A 308 -10.54 -2.92 26.78
CA GLY A 308 -9.66 -2.76 27.95
C GLY A 308 -8.45 -3.71 28.00
N SER A 309 -8.33 -4.63 27.05
CA SER A 309 -7.19 -5.56 26.98
C SER A 309 -5.88 -4.89 26.51
N VAL A 310 -5.98 -3.78 25.78
CA VAL A 310 -4.84 -2.98 25.32
C VAL A 310 -4.72 -1.75 26.21
N SER A 311 -3.59 -1.66 26.91
CA SER A 311 -3.32 -0.64 27.94
C SER A 311 -2.45 0.52 27.45
N SER A 312 -2.03 0.50 26.19
CA SER A 312 -1.14 1.54 25.64
C SER A 312 -1.82 2.90 25.50
N TRP A 313 -3.14 2.96 25.39
CA TRP A 313 -3.90 4.20 25.26
C TRP A 313 -4.31 4.73 26.64
N ASP A 314 -3.66 5.80 27.09
CA ASP A 314 -4.10 6.55 28.26
C ASP A 314 -5.17 7.61 27.91
N ASP A 315 -5.78 8.20 28.94
CA ASP A 315 -6.82 9.22 28.74
C ASP A 315 -6.29 10.46 28.02
N SER A 316 -5.01 10.80 28.16
CA SER A 316 -4.41 11.91 27.43
C SER A 316 -4.34 11.60 25.94
N ALA A 317 -3.80 10.45 25.56
CA ALA A 317 -3.69 10.01 24.17
C ALA A 317 -5.06 9.92 23.49
N LEU A 318 -6.07 9.43 24.22
CA LEU A 318 -7.44 9.34 23.73
C LEU A 318 -8.08 10.72 23.55
N GLU A 319 -7.87 11.66 24.46
CA GLU A 319 -8.36 13.03 24.31
C GLU A 319 -7.67 13.73 23.13
N GLN A 320 -6.37 13.48 22.93
CA GLN A 320 -5.66 13.99 21.76
C GLN A 320 -6.21 13.40 20.46
N LEU A 321 -6.53 12.10 20.44
CA LEU A 321 -7.18 11.46 19.30
C LEU A 321 -8.58 12.03 19.05
N ARG A 322 -9.33 12.39 20.10
CA ARG A 322 -10.64 13.04 19.99
C ARG A 322 -10.53 14.39 19.31
N GLU A 323 -9.53 15.18 19.70
CA GLU A 323 -9.23 16.45 19.05
C GLU A 323 -8.90 16.27 17.55
N LEU A 324 -8.02 15.32 17.21
CA LEU A 324 -7.70 14.99 15.82
C LEU A 324 -8.97 14.60 15.05
N TRP A 325 -9.79 13.71 15.62
CA TRP A 325 -11.05 13.24 15.06
C TRP A 325 -11.99 14.40 14.72
N SER A 326 -12.20 15.32 15.65
CA SER A 326 -13.04 16.49 15.42
C SER A 326 -12.48 17.42 14.34
N LEU A 327 -11.17 17.70 14.36
CA LEU A 327 -10.53 18.62 13.41
C LEU A 327 -10.58 18.09 11.97
N VAL A 328 -10.20 16.84 11.74
CA VAL A 328 -10.13 16.26 10.39
C VAL A 328 -11.50 15.92 9.80
N LEU A 329 -12.53 15.80 10.64
CA LEU A 329 -13.91 15.58 10.21
C LEU A 329 -14.77 16.87 10.21
N GLY A 330 -14.21 17.98 10.68
CA GLY A 330 -14.94 19.25 10.79
C GLY A 330 -16.13 19.20 11.77
N LEU A 331 -15.98 18.45 12.86
CA LEU A 331 -17.01 18.31 13.90
C LEU A 331 -16.87 19.42 14.95
N PRO A 332 -17.98 19.84 15.59
CA PRO A 332 -17.93 20.70 16.77
C PRO A 332 -17.08 20.08 17.89
N ALA A 333 -16.44 20.92 18.72
CA ALA A 333 -15.59 20.48 19.83
C ALA A 333 -16.38 19.69 20.91
N ASP A 334 -17.67 19.97 21.02
CA ASP A 334 -18.64 19.34 21.93
C ASP A 334 -19.43 18.20 21.27
N PHE A 335 -19.05 17.74 20.07
CA PHE A 335 -19.68 16.60 19.41
C PHE A 335 -19.68 15.38 20.36
N PRO A 336 -20.85 14.80 20.71
CA PRO A 336 -20.93 13.76 21.73
C PRO A 336 -20.17 12.50 21.35
N CYS A 337 -19.39 11.94 22.29
CA CYS A 337 -18.59 10.73 22.03
C CYS A 337 -19.43 9.50 21.63
N SER A 338 -20.68 9.41 22.07
CA SER A 338 -21.60 8.32 21.73
C SER A 338 -22.37 8.55 20.43
N GLN A 339 -22.27 9.73 19.83
CA GLN A 339 -22.99 10.04 18.60
C GLN A 339 -22.28 9.44 17.41
N GLU A 340 -23.04 8.71 16.58
CA GLU A 340 -22.57 8.16 15.31
C GLU A 340 -22.44 9.27 14.25
N LEU A 341 -21.48 9.11 13.34
CA LEU A 341 -21.41 9.91 12.12
C LEU A 341 -22.60 9.58 11.19
N PRO A 342 -22.94 10.46 10.22
CA PRO A 342 -24.05 10.21 9.30
C PRO A 342 -23.92 8.88 8.58
N SER A 343 -24.97 8.05 8.57
CA SER A 343 -24.92 6.75 7.87
C SER A 343 -24.59 6.91 6.38
N LYS A 344 -23.72 6.04 5.87
CA LYS A 344 -23.27 6.00 4.46
C LYS A 344 -23.42 4.58 3.94
N SER A 345 -23.94 4.44 2.73
CA SER A 345 -24.08 3.14 2.05
C SER A 345 -22.90 2.94 1.09
N HIS A 346 -21.72 2.64 1.62
CA HIS A 346 -20.50 2.35 0.85
C HIS A 346 -19.68 1.26 1.55
N GLU A 347 -19.06 0.34 0.80
CA GLU A 347 -18.29 -0.79 1.36
C GLU A 347 -17.12 -0.34 2.26
N THR A 348 -16.55 0.84 1.98
CA THR A 348 -15.45 1.43 2.74
C THR A 348 -15.87 2.50 3.75
N SER A 349 -17.19 2.72 3.92
CA SER A 349 -17.72 3.53 5.03
C SER A 349 -17.53 2.82 6.38
N GLY A 350 -17.62 3.56 7.48
CA GLY A 350 -17.20 3.07 8.79
C GLY A 350 -15.71 3.26 9.04
N VAL A 351 -15.23 2.75 10.18
CA VAL A 351 -13.86 2.99 10.67
C VAL A 351 -12.99 1.76 10.46
N LEU A 352 -11.84 1.95 9.81
CA LEU A 352 -10.85 0.90 9.59
C LEU A 352 -9.85 0.89 10.74
N TYR A 353 -9.44 -0.29 11.18
CA TYR A 353 -8.44 -0.50 12.22
C TYR A 353 -7.35 -1.44 11.74
N ASN A 354 -6.16 -1.30 12.31
CA ASN A 354 -5.17 -2.36 12.26
C ASN A 354 -4.58 -2.66 13.63
N PHE A 355 -4.29 -3.93 13.86
CA PHE A 355 -3.65 -4.43 15.08
C PHE A 355 -2.34 -5.11 14.67
N ASP A 356 -1.22 -4.52 15.06
CA ASP A 356 0.12 -5.03 14.78
C ASP A 356 0.54 -6.01 15.90
N ILE A 357 0.66 -7.29 15.58
CA ILE A 357 1.14 -8.35 16.46
C ILE A 357 2.60 -8.64 16.16
N LYS A 358 3.42 -8.67 17.21
CA LYS A 358 4.85 -9.01 17.13
C LYS A 358 5.16 -10.21 18.00
N LEU A 359 6.19 -10.96 17.60
CA LEU A 359 6.71 -12.05 18.40
C LEU A 359 7.19 -11.53 19.77
N GLY A 360 6.80 -12.23 20.84
CA GLY A 360 7.14 -11.91 22.23
C GLY A 360 6.31 -10.79 22.87
N ASN A 361 5.59 -9.98 22.09
CA ASN A 361 4.75 -8.91 22.62
C ASN A 361 3.46 -9.48 23.24
N GLN A 362 3.12 -9.02 24.45
CA GLN A 362 1.92 -9.43 25.16
C GLN A 362 0.65 -8.68 24.71
N GLN A 363 0.81 -7.47 24.17
CA GLN A 363 -0.28 -6.65 23.64
C GLN A 363 0.03 -6.21 22.20
N PRO A 364 -0.99 -6.10 21.33
CA PRO A 364 -0.83 -5.54 20.00
C PRO A 364 -0.58 -4.03 20.05
N GLU A 365 0.11 -3.48 19.05
CA GLU A 365 0.05 -2.03 18.78
C GLU A 365 -1.22 -1.77 17.94
N THR A 366 -2.10 -0.88 18.39
CA THR A 366 -3.38 -0.60 17.70
C THR A 366 -3.33 0.73 16.94
N LYS A 367 -4.07 0.79 15.83
CA LYS A 367 -4.19 1.97 14.98
C LYS A 367 -5.62 2.11 14.46
N VAL A 368 -6.09 3.35 14.39
CA VAL A 368 -7.33 3.73 13.73
C VAL A 368 -7.02 4.44 12.41
N TYR A 369 -7.84 4.24 11.40
CA TYR A 369 -7.83 4.92 10.11
C TYR A 369 -9.13 5.72 10.03
N ILE A 370 -9.03 7.03 10.28
CA ILE A 370 -10.18 7.94 10.28
C ILE A 370 -10.65 8.09 8.83
N PRO A 371 -11.90 7.70 8.51
CA PRO A 371 -12.45 7.64 7.14
C PRO A 371 -12.80 9.02 6.55
N VAL A 372 -11.83 9.92 6.49
CA VAL A 372 -12.05 11.34 6.10
C VAL A 372 -12.67 11.50 4.71
N ARG A 373 -12.44 10.57 3.78
CA ARG A 373 -13.11 10.54 2.47
C ARG A 373 -14.65 10.56 2.56
N HIS A 374 -15.20 9.85 3.56
CA HIS A 374 -16.64 9.64 3.69
C HIS A 374 -17.32 10.68 4.59
N TYR A 375 -16.59 11.24 5.54
CA TYR A 375 -17.14 12.04 6.63
C TYR A 375 -16.47 13.39 6.85
N GLY A 376 -15.39 13.70 6.13
CA GLY A 376 -14.82 15.04 6.09
C GLY A 376 -15.66 16.01 5.26
N GLN A 377 -15.40 17.31 5.39
CA GLN A 377 -16.12 18.37 4.68
C GLN A 377 -15.62 18.57 3.24
N SER A 378 -14.30 18.62 3.07
CA SER A 378 -13.60 18.69 1.79
C SER A 378 -12.15 18.26 1.99
N ASP A 379 -11.44 17.89 0.92
CA ASP A 379 -10.00 17.57 1.03
C ASP A 379 -9.20 18.76 1.58
N HIS A 380 -9.56 19.99 1.22
CA HIS A 380 -8.92 21.18 1.78
C HIS A 380 -9.13 21.29 3.30
N ALA A 381 -10.38 21.16 3.78
CA ALA A 381 -10.71 21.25 5.20
C ALA A 381 -10.02 20.15 6.03
N ILE A 382 -9.97 18.92 5.51
CA ILE A 382 -9.27 17.79 6.14
C ILE A 382 -7.78 18.12 6.32
N ALA A 383 -7.15 18.66 5.28
CA ALA A 383 -5.72 18.97 5.30
C ALA A 383 -5.39 20.10 6.28
N VAL A 384 -6.22 21.15 6.32
CA VAL A 384 -6.10 22.25 7.28
C VAL A 384 -6.30 21.76 8.71
N GLY A 385 -7.34 20.96 8.98
CA GLY A 385 -7.59 20.41 10.31
C GLY A 385 -6.46 19.51 10.82
N LEU A 386 -5.86 18.70 9.93
CA LEU A 386 -4.68 17.91 10.25
C LEU A 386 -3.46 18.79 10.57
N VAL A 387 -3.18 19.80 9.74
CA VAL A 387 -2.05 20.72 9.97
C VAL A 387 -2.22 21.48 11.27
N GLU A 388 -3.43 21.95 11.57
CA GLU A 388 -3.77 22.59 12.83
C GLU A 388 -3.48 21.67 14.02
N PHE A 389 -3.93 20.41 13.95
CA PHE A 389 -3.64 19.42 14.98
C PHE A 389 -2.13 19.23 15.20
N LEU A 390 -1.37 19.07 14.12
CA LEU A 390 0.09 18.90 14.18
C LEU A 390 0.77 20.12 14.82
N GLN A 391 0.35 21.33 14.45
CA GLN A 391 0.87 22.58 15.00
C GLN A 391 0.60 22.72 16.49
N ARG A 392 -0.60 22.34 16.96
CA ARG A 392 -0.95 22.38 18.39
C ARG A 392 -0.12 21.43 19.25
N ARG A 393 0.42 20.35 18.67
CA ARG A 393 1.22 19.32 19.39
C ARG A 393 2.72 19.51 19.28
N GLY A 394 3.21 19.89 18.09
CA GLY A 394 4.64 19.96 17.78
C GLY A 394 5.16 21.37 17.43
N GLY A 395 4.28 22.37 17.40
CA GLY A 395 4.61 23.69 16.86
C GLY A 395 4.65 23.71 15.34
N HIS A 396 5.00 24.85 14.76
CA HIS A 396 5.09 24.98 13.30
C HIS A 396 6.31 24.26 12.73
N SER A 397 6.11 23.51 11.65
CA SER A 397 7.14 22.84 10.85
C SER A 397 6.97 23.22 9.38
N PRO A 398 8.06 23.43 8.61
CA PRO A 398 7.98 23.68 7.17
C PRO A 398 7.22 22.59 6.39
N TYR A 399 7.17 21.37 6.93
CA TYR A 399 6.45 20.25 6.30
C TYR A 399 4.94 20.43 6.31
N HIS A 400 4.39 21.27 7.19
CA HIS A 400 2.96 21.59 7.20
C HIS A 400 2.56 22.33 5.92
N ASP A 401 3.24 23.43 5.60
CA ASP A 401 2.95 24.23 4.40
C ASP A 401 3.30 23.46 3.13
N ARG A 402 4.40 22.69 3.16
CA ARG A 402 4.82 21.85 2.03
C ARG A 402 3.81 20.74 1.76
N PHE A 403 3.19 20.16 2.77
CA PHE A 403 2.13 19.17 2.58
C PHE A 403 0.90 19.77 1.91
N LEU A 404 0.42 20.93 2.38
CA LEU A 404 -0.72 21.62 1.76
C LEU A 404 -0.45 21.93 0.29
N LYS A 405 0.73 22.49 -0.01
CA LYS A 405 1.15 22.77 -1.38
C LYS A 405 1.30 21.50 -2.23
N ALA A 406 1.89 20.44 -1.69
CA ALA A 406 2.05 19.18 -2.39
C ALA A 406 0.70 18.52 -2.68
N LEU A 407 -0.27 18.62 -1.75
CA LEU A 407 -1.62 18.11 -1.93
C LEU A 407 -2.36 18.85 -3.04
N GLU A 408 -2.28 20.17 -3.07
CA GLU A 408 -2.86 21.00 -4.13
C GLU A 408 -2.27 20.67 -5.51
N GLN A 409 -0.95 20.52 -5.60
CA GLN A 409 -0.27 20.13 -6.84
C GLN A 409 -0.63 18.71 -7.27
N TYR A 410 -0.67 17.78 -6.32
CA TYR A 410 -1.03 16.38 -6.55
C TYR A 410 -2.46 16.23 -7.08
N ALA A 411 -3.38 17.03 -6.53
CA ALA A 411 -4.79 17.06 -6.88
C ALA A 411 -5.13 18.03 -8.02
N SER A 412 -4.15 18.55 -8.77
CA SER A 412 -4.31 19.63 -9.78
C SER A 412 -5.39 19.40 -10.86
N PHE A 413 -5.93 18.18 -10.98
CA PHE A 413 -7.07 17.84 -11.81
C PHE A 413 -8.42 18.32 -11.26
N ARG A 414 -8.48 18.84 -10.02
CA ARG A 414 -9.66 19.46 -9.42
C ARG A 414 -9.31 20.38 -8.26
N SER A 415 -10.25 21.22 -7.82
CA SER A 415 -10.06 21.95 -6.56
C SER A 415 -10.28 21.03 -5.34
N LEU A 416 -9.48 21.22 -4.30
CA LEU A 416 -9.61 20.52 -3.03
C LEU A 416 -10.86 20.92 -2.23
N ASP A 417 -11.51 22.04 -2.59
CA ASP A 417 -12.78 22.48 -1.99
C ASP A 417 -14.01 21.85 -2.65
N GLN A 418 -13.87 21.23 -3.83
CA GLN A 418 -15.01 20.66 -4.57
C GLN A 418 -15.61 19.42 -3.88
N GLY A 419 -14.87 18.78 -2.99
CA GLY A 419 -15.34 17.62 -2.24
C GLY A 419 -14.19 16.83 -1.61
N CYS A 420 -14.55 15.68 -1.05
CA CYS A 420 -13.62 14.70 -0.52
C CYS A 420 -13.27 13.66 -1.58
N GLY A 421 -12.08 13.07 -1.46
CA GLY A 421 -11.73 11.89 -2.22
C GLY A 421 -10.23 11.69 -2.39
N VAL A 422 -9.46 12.77 -2.47
CA VAL A 422 -8.00 12.69 -2.57
C VAL A 422 -7.45 12.08 -1.29
N GLN A 423 -7.91 12.52 -0.12
CA GLN A 423 -7.51 11.94 1.16
C GLN A 423 -8.44 10.79 1.55
N THR A 424 -7.92 9.56 1.52
CA THR A 424 -8.70 8.37 1.89
C THR A 424 -8.89 8.27 3.40
N TYR A 425 -7.77 8.36 4.13
CA TYR A 425 -7.70 8.18 5.57
C TYR A 425 -6.68 9.12 6.22
N ILE A 426 -6.97 9.53 7.45
CA ILE A 426 -5.94 9.96 8.40
C ILE A 426 -5.78 8.86 9.44
N ALA A 427 -4.64 8.17 9.44
CA ALA A 427 -4.39 7.10 10.39
C ALA A 427 -3.63 7.59 11.61
N CYS A 428 -4.00 7.06 12.78
CA CYS A 428 -3.40 7.40 14.07
C CYS A 428 -3.13 6.12 14.89
N ALA A 429 -1.88 5.93 15.30
CA ALA A 429 -1.46 4.93 16.27
C ALA A 429 -0.88 5.61 17.51
N PHE A 430 -0.84 4.90 18.63
CA PHE A 430 -0.08 5.35 19.80
C PHE A 430 1.20 4.52 19.94
N LYS A 431 2.35 5.17 19.81
CA LYS A 431 3.67 4.52 19.83
C LYS A 431 4.65 5.34 20.63
N ARG A 432 5.37 4.68 21.54
CA ARG A 432 6.44 5.31 22.36
C ARG A 432 5.97 6.57 23.10
N GLY A 433 4.75 6.55 23.63
CA GLY A 433 4.20 7.66 24.41
C GLY A 433 3.66 8.84 23.59
N GLN A 434 3.57 8.72 22.26
CA GLN A 434 3.06 9.79 21.39
C GLN A 434 2.20 9.24 20.26
N LEU A 435 1.36 10.10 19.70
CA LEU A 435 0.58 9.78 18.51
C LEU A 435 1.48 9.75 17.26
N SER A 436 1.25 8.76 16.42
CA SER A 436 1.94 8.48 15.17
C SER A 436 0.94 8.59 14.03
N LEU A 437 1.14 9.56 13.14
CA LEU A 437 0.15 9.97 12.16
C LEU A 437 0.55 9.66 10.72
N THR A 438 -0.44 9.41 9.88
CA THR A 438 -0.25 9.20 8.45
C THR A 438 -1.44 9.73 7.67
N SER A 439 -1.19 10.49 6.61
CA SER A 439 -2.20 10.83 5.59
C SER A 439 -2.13 9.83 4.44
N TYR A 440 -3.26 9.26 4.02
CA TYR A 440 -3.39 8.38 2.86
C TYR A 440 -4.04 9.13 1.71
N LEU A 441 -3.50 8.98 0.51
CA LEU A 441 -3.88 9.75 -0.69
C LEU A 441 -4.24 8.79 -1.83
N SER A 442 -5.49 8.83 -2.26
CA SER A 442 -5.97 8.13 -3.46
C SER A 442 -5.35 8.74 -4.72
N ALA A 443 -5.02 7.91 -5.70
CA ALA A 443 -4.60 8.37 -7.02
C ALA A 443 -5.71 9.11 -7.77
N GLU A 444 -6.97 8.76 -7.50
CA GLU A 444 -8.14 9.24 -8.26
C GLU A 444 -7.90 9.20 -9.79
N ILE A 445 -7.28 8.13 -10.30
CA ILE A 445 -6.79 8.05 -11.68
C ILE A 445 -7.94 8.08 -12.69
N TYR A 446 -9.14 7.65 -12.27
CA TYR A 446 -10.35 7.68 -13.09
C TYR A 446 -11.16 8.98 -12.92
N HIS A 447 -10.68 9.96 -12.15
CA HIS A 447 -11.41 11.22 -11.96
C HIS A 447 -11.58 11.98 -13.30
N PRO A 448 -12.79 12.47 -13.64
CA PRO A 448 -13.07 13.14 -14.92
C PRO A 448 -12.14 14.32 -15.21
N GLY A 449 -11.85 15.15 -14.21
CA GLY A 449 -10.95 16.30 -14.34
C GLY A 449 -9.51 15.99 -14.75
N ARG A 450 -9.07 14.71 -14.71
CA ARG A 450 -7.76 14.30 -15.27
C ARG A 450 -7.73 14.30 -16.80
N TRP A 451 -8.90 14.33 -17.43
CA TRP A 451 -9.10 14.24 -18.88
C TRP A 451 -9.61 15.55 -19.48
N GLU A 452 -10.16 16.44 -18.64
CA GLU A 452 -10.62 17.77 -19.01
C GLU A 452 -9.40 18.66 -19.33
N GLY A 453 -9.10 18.80 -20.63
CA GLY A 453 -7.94 19.55 -21.14
C GLY A 453 -7.19 18.86 -22.27
N GLN A 454 -7.40 17.55 -22.48
CA GLN A 454 -6.83 16.81 -23.61
C GLN A 454 -7.64 16.95 -24.91
N GLY A 455 -8.82 17.60 -24.88
CA GLY A 455 -9.72 17.76 -26.02
C GLY A 455 -9.76 19.16 -26.67
N ALA A 456 -8.85 20.08 -26.30
CA ALA A 456 -8.87 21.47 -26.80
C ALA A 456 -7.81 21.77 -27.89
N GLU A 457 -7.00 20.79 -28.29
CA GLU A 457 -6.06 20.90 -29.42
C GLU A 457 -6.38 19.89 -30.53
N THR A 458 -7.60 19.92 -31.05
CA THR A 458 -7.89 19.45 -32.42
C THR A 458 -9.29 19.90 -32.84
N ILE A 459 -9.37 21.13 -33.35
CA ILE A 459 -10.31 21.50 -34.43
C ILE A 459 -9.52 22.31 -35.45
#